data_AF-K3V998-F1
#
_entry.id   AF-K3V998-F1
#
_cell.length_a   1.000
_cell.length_b   1.000
_cell.length_c   1.000
_cell.angle_alpha   90.00
_cell.angle_beta   90.00
_cell.angle_gamma   90.00
#
_symmetry.space_group_name_H-M   'P 1'
#
loop_
_entity.id
_entity.type
_entity.pdbx_description
1 polymer ?
#
loop_
_entity_poly.entity_id
_entity_poly.type
_entity_poly.pdbx_seq_one_letter_code
_entity_poly.pdbx_strand_id
1 'polypeptide(L)'
;MSINDTRNMLLLRRDMHFLFDHHRFVLAAKRDRSNKAHLVLHVLSHERADELVPLYHNRQTQTLRGISIEFLFARLAFTLFNSVHFPPFNGMARLAVLLYDPESGRIHGDNLFQQQIRGEMKLFDTYSRSQSRSVSPKKRSRDEFEHEEASAWNVDHDSENWDDLVYSDSPPRGRHKY
;
A
#
# COMPACT_ATOMS: atom_id res chain seq x y z
N MET A 1 -17.72 -11.28 5.56
CA MET A 1 -17.07 -10.12 4.90
C MET A 1 -16.06 -10.67 3.91
N SER A 2 -16.10 -10.25 2.65
CA SER A 2 -15.08 -10.65 1.66
C SER A 2 -13.89 -9.71 1.73
N ILE A 3 -12.67 -10.20 1.47
CA ILE A 3 -11.45 -9.37 1.49
C ILE A 3 -11.45 -8.32 0.38
N ASN A 4 -12.10 -8.64 -0.75
CA ASN A 4 -12.26 -7.74 -1.89
C ASN A 4 -13.49 -6.84 -1.78
N ASP A 5 -14.01 -6.64 -0.57
CA ASP A 5 -15.10 -5.68 -0.33
C ASP A 5 -14.62 -4.26 -0.65
N THR A 6 -15.44 -3.51 -1.39
CA THR A 6 -15.19 -2.10 -1.68
C THR A 6 -14.96 -1.25 -0.43
N ARG A 7 -15.54 -1.66 0.70
CA ARG A 7 -15.35 -1.03 2.01
C ARG A 7 -13.98 -1.29 2.65
N ASN A 8 -13.17 -2.16 2.07
CA ASN A 8 -11.77 -2.42 2.42
C ASN A 8 -10.80 -1.68 1.46
N MET A 9 -11.29 -0.78 0.60
CA MET A 9 -10.47 -0.01 -0.32
C MET A 9 -10.27 1.42 0.15
N LEU A 10 -9.01 1.88 0.15
CA LEU A 10 -8.63 3.25 0.47
C LEU A 10 -7.84 3.85 -0.70
N LEU A 11 -8.34 4.96 -1.25
CA LEU A 11 -7.64 5.70 -2.30
C LEU A 11 -6.55 6.58 -1.68
N LEU A 12 -5.30 6.37 -2.11
CA LEU A 12 -4.14 7.12 -1.64
C LEU A 12 -3.33 7.66 -2.83
N ARG A 13 -2.62 8.77 -2.61
CA ARG A 13 -1.57 9.22 -3.53
C ARG A 13 -0.48 8.14 -3.61
N ARG A 14 0.17 7.97 -4.76
CA ARG A 14 1.12 6.87 -5.02
C ARG A 14 2.20 6.69 -3.94
N ASP A 15 2.78 7.79 -3.48
CA ASP A 15 3.78 7.81 -2.41
C ASP A 15 3.18 7.40 -1.05
N MET A 16 1.99 7.91 -0.71
CA MET A 16 1.27 7.53 0.51
C MET A 16 0.84 6.06 0.47
N HIS A 17 0.44 5.55 -0.70
CA HIS A 17 0.15 4.13 -0.89
C HIS A 17 1.38 3.28 -0.62
N PHE A 18 2.54 3.65 -1.19
CA PHE A 18 3.79 2.96 -0.95
C PHE A 18 4.15 2.95 0.55
N LEU A 19 4.08 4.11 1.21
CA LEU A 19 4.36 4.22 2.64
C LEU A 19 3.34 3.43 3.50
N PHE A 20 2.07 3.42 3.09
CA PHE A 20 1.04 2.66 3.77
C PHE A 20 1.34 1.17 3.71
N ASP A 21 1.62 0.62 2.52
CA ASP A 21 1.94 -0.80 2.32
C ASP A 21 3.16 -1.25 3.12
N HIS A 22 4.19 -0.40 3.21
CA HIS A 22 5.43 -0.65 3.95
C HIS A 22 5.32 -0.37 5.45
N HIS A 23 4.11 -0.27 6.01
CA HIS A 23 3.91 -0.09 7.45
C HIS A 23 4.59 1.17 8.02
N ARG A 24 4.70 2.22 7.19
CA ARG A 24 5.42 3.45 7.56
C ARG A 24 4.57 4.41 8.38
N PHE A 25 3.25 4.30 8.26
CA PHE A 25 2.29 5.05 9.05
C PHE A 25 0.99 4.26 9.26
N VAL A 26 0.19 4.71 10.21
CA VAL A 26 -1.16 4.20 10.48
C VAL A 26 -2.17 5.33 10.52
N LEU A 27 -3.45 4.98 10.36
CA LEU A 27 -4.56 5.87 10.66
C LEU A 27 -5.01 5.63 12.10
N ALA A 28 -4.79 6.61 12.96
CA ALA A 28 -5.09 6.52 14.38
C ALA A 28 -6.29 7.42 14.73
N ALA A 29 -7.21 6.91 15.54
CA ALA A 29 -8.27 7.72 16.12
C ALA A 29 -7.68 8.53 17.30
N LYS A 30 -7.77 9.85 17.22
CA LYS A 30 -7.42 10.77 18.31
C LYS A 30 -8.63 11.58 18.72
N ARG A 31 -8.66 11.99 19.99
CA ARG A 31 -9.69 12.89 20.51
C ARG A 31 -9.13 14.30 20.59
N ASP A 32 -9.92 15.27 20.17
CA ASP A 32 -9.59 16.68 20.35
C ASP A 32 -9.98 17.18 21.75
N ARG A 33 -9.79 18.47 22.01
CA ARG A 33 -10.16 19.12 23.29
C ARG A 33 -11.68 19.10 23.55
N SER A 34 -12.49 18.96 22.51
CA SER A 34 -13.95 18.80 22.61
C SER A 34 -14.38 17.34 22.80
N ASN A 35 -13.43 16.43 23.02
CA ASN A 35 -13.64 14.98 23.15
C ASN A 35 -14.19 14.32 21.87
N LYS A 36 -14.09 14.99 20.72
CA LYS A 36 -14.53 14.45 19.43
C LYS A 36 -13.41 13.61 18.79
N ALA A 37 -13.75 12.39 18.41
CA ALA A 37 -12.82 11.49 17.73
C ALA A 37 -12.65 11.89 16.26
N HIS A 38 -11.40 11.96 15.81
CA HIS A 38 -11.03 12.18 14.42
C HIS A 38 -9.84 11.29 14.05
N LEU A 39 -9.73 10.94 12.77
CA LEU A 39 -8.62 10.15 12.26
C LEU A 39 -7.45 11.07 11.91
N VAL A 40 -6.26 10.67 12.34
CA VAL A 40 -5.00 11.31 11.98
C VAL A 40 -4.06 10.30 11.36
N LEU A 41 -3.18 10.78 10.49
CA LEU A 41 -2.03 10.00 10.04
C LEU A 41 -0.96 10.02 11.13
N HIS A 42 -0.57 8.85 11.61
CA HIS A 42 0.48 8.69 12.61
C HIS A 42 1.67 7.94 12.00
N VAL A 43 2.78 8.66 11.83
CA VAL A 43 4.03 8.10 11.33
C VAL A 43 4.64 7.19 12.40
N LEU A 44 5.05 5.98 12.00
CA LEU A 44 5.74 5.05 12.88
C LEU A 44 7.25 5.30 12.84
N SER A 45 7.93 5.22 13.99
CA SER A 45 9.34 5.56 14.19
C SER A 45 10.33 4.58 13.52
N HIS A 46 10.27 4.46 12.19
CA HIS A 46 11.16 3.65 11.35
C HIS A 46 12.07 4.55 10.47
N GLU A 47 12.92 3.95 9.62
CA GLU A 47 13.88 4.63 8.71
C GLU A 47 13.26 5.78 7.89
N ARG A 48 13.67 7.05 7.98
CA ARG A 48 12.95 8.09 7.20
C ARG A 48 11.98 8.95 8.01
N ALA A 49 11.72 8.57 9.27
CA ALA A 49 10.66 9.20 10.06
C ALA A 49 10.88 10.71 10.19
N ASP A 50 12.13 11.17 10.23
CA ASP A 50 12.47 12.59 10.37
C ASP A 50 11.96 13.46 9.21
N GLU A 51 11.83 12.90 8.02
CA GLU A 51 11.25 13.57 6.85
C GLU A 51 9.73 13.49 6.85
N LEU A 52 9.17 12.35 7.29
CA LEU A 52 7.73 12.09 7.25
C LEU A 52 6.97 12.77 8.39
N VAL A 53 7.61 12.88 9.57
CA VAL A 53 7.02 13.49 10.76
C VAL A 53 6.57 14.94 10.52
N PRO A 54 7.42 15.86 10.04
CA PRO A 54 7.02 17.25 9.83
C PRO A 54 5.90 17.39 8.78
N LEU A 55 5.88 16.49 7.79
CA LEU A 55 4.91 16.55 6.69
C LEU A 55 3.56 15.96 7.08
N TYR A 56 3.53 14.79 7.70
CA TYR A 56 2.34 13.95 7.79
C TYR A 56 1.92 13.58 9.22
N HIS A 57 2.81 13.63 10.22
CA HIS A 57 2.49 13.13 11.54
C HIS A 57 1.45 14.01 12.26
N ASN A 58 0.46 13.36 12.86
CA ASN A 58 -0.70 13.98 13.52
C ASN A 58 -1.48 14.95 12.63
N ARG A 59 -1.38 14.81 11.31
CA ARG A 59 -2.24 15.53 10.38
C ARG A 59 -3.59 14.84 10.30
N GLN A 60 -4.66 15.61 10.49
CA GLN A 60 -6.02 15.10 10.32
C GLN A 60 -6.22 14.66 8.87
N THR A 61 -6.82 13.49 8.67
CA THR A 61 -7.12 13.02 7.32
C THR A 61 -8.32 13.77 6.74
N GLN A 62 -8.41 13.77 5.42
CA GLN A 62 -9.70 14.02 4.77
C GLN A 62 -10.75 13.04 5.31
N THR A 63 -12.02 13.45 5.30
CA THR A 63 -13.11 12.58 5.72
C THR A 63 -13.13 11.31 4.87
N LEU A 64 -12.86 10.18 5.50
CA LEU A 64 -12.96 8.88 4.85
C LEU A 64 -14.44 8.52 4.71
N ARG A 65 -14.87 8.15 3.51
CA ARG A 65 -16.24 7.73 3.20
C ARG A 65 -16.21 6.37 2.51
N GLY A 66 -17.20 5.55 2.81
CA GLY A 66 -17.34 4.24 2.18
C GLY A 66 -16.36 3.17 2.67
N ILE A 67 -15.63 3.41 3.76
CA ILE A 67 -14.68 2.46 4.36
C ILE A 67 -15.25 1.94 5.67
N SER A 68 -15.18 0.63 5.90
CA SER A 68 -15.63 0.01 7.14
C SER A 68 -14.62 0.24 8.26
N ILE A 69 -15.09 0.53 9.47
CA ILE A 69 -14.21 0.78 10.63
C ILE A 69 -13.41 -0.46 11.01
N GLU A 70 -13.97 -1.65 10.79
CA GLU A 70 -13.35 -2.95 11.04
C GLU A 70 -12.11 -3.14 10.17
N PHE A 71 -12.13 -2.66 8.92
CA PHE A 71 -10.97 -2.72 8.02
C PHE A 71 -9.90 -1.71 8.41
N LEU A 72 -10.28 -0.51 8.87
CA LEU A 72 -9.32 0.45 9.44
C LEU A 72 -8.64 -0.12 10.70
N PHE A 73 -9.42 -0.74 11.57
CA PHE A 73 -8.90 -1.40 12.77
C PHE A 73 -8.01 -2.59 12.43
N ALA A 74 -8.43 -3.46 11.50
CA ALA A 74 -7.63 -4.59 11.04
C ALA A 74 -6.30 -4.11 10.44
N ARG A 75 -6.30 -3.03 9.67
CA ARG A 75 -5.08 -2.47 9.09
C ARG A 75 -4.16 -1.85 10.14
N LEU A 76 -4.71 -1.17 11.15
CA LEU A 76 -3.96 -0.68 12.31
C LEU A 76 -3.29 -1.86 13.04
N ALA A 77 -4.08 -2.87 13.41
CA ALA A 77 -3.58 -4.06 14.10
C ALA A 77 -2.51 -4.78 13.29
N PHE A 78 -2.74 -5.00 11.99
CA PHE A 78 -1.78 -5.61 11.09
C PHE A 78 -0.47 -4.82 11.02
N THR A 79 -0.54 -3.49 10.98
CA THR A 79 0.66 -2.64 10.94
C THR A 79 1.42 -2.68 12.27
N LEU A 80 0.71 -2.67 13.40
CA LEU A 80 1.33 -2.75 14.72
C LEU A 80 1.97 -4.12 14.96
N PHE A 81 1.27 -5.22 14.65
CA PHE A 81 1.78 -6.58 14.86
C PHE A 81 2.95 -6.96 13.94
N ASN A 82 3.13 -6.24 12.83
CA ASN A 82 4.29 -6.38 11.94
C ASN A 82 5.34 -5.27 12.15
N SER A 83 5.16 -4.37 13.12
CA SER A 83 6.11 -3.29 13.42
C SER A 83 7.33 -3.85 14.13
N VAL A 84 8.52 -3.32 13.82
CA VAL A 84 9.78 -3.68 14.51
C VAL A 84 9.69 -3.37 16.01
N HIS A 85 8.90 -2.36 16.37
CA HIS A 85 8.70 -1.91 17.76
C HIS A 85 7.65 -2.68 18.54
N PHE A 86 6.91 -3.57 17.87
CA PHE A 86 6.03 -4.53 18.52
C PHE A 86 6.67 -5.90 18.33
N PRO A 87 7.47 -6.39 19.29
CA PRO A 87 8.14 -7.69 19.22
C PRO A 87 7.36 -8.78 19.97
N PRO A 88 6.02 -8.94 19.86
CA PRO A 88 5.33 -9.95 20.65
C PRO A 88 5.83 -11.37 20.34
N PHE A 89 6.60 -11.55 19.26
CA PHE A 89 7.10 -12.84 18.80
C PHE A 89 8.63 -12.93 18.62
N ASN A 90 9.41 -11.93 19.05
CA ASN A 90 10.86 -11.90 18.80
C ASN A 90 11.73 -11.69 20.06
N GLY A 91 11.16 -11.85 21.26
CA GLY A 91 11.89 -11.80 22.53
C GLY A 91 11.88 -13.14 23.26
N MET A 92 12.26 -13.12 24.55
CA MET A 92 12.31 -14.31 25.41
C MET A 92 11.22 -14.33 26.50
N ALA A 93 10.27 -13.39 26.45
CA ALA A 93 9.20 -13.37 27.44
C ALA A 93 8.28 -14.58 27.27
N ARG A 94 7.64 -15.02 28.37
CA ARG A 94 6.52 -15.97 28.30
C ARG A 94 5.22 -15.18 28.24
N LEU A 95 4.38 -15.50 27.27
CA LEU A 95 3.06 -14.90 27.11
C LEU A 95 2.00 -15.98 27.32
N ALA A 96 0.95 -15.63 28.06
CA ALA A 96 -0.26 -16.43 28.10
C ALA A 96 -0.93 -16.33 26.72
N VAL A 97 -1.13 -17.46 26.07
CA VAL A 97 -1.72 -17.58 24.73
C VAL A 97 -2.95 -18.47 24.80
N LEU A 98 -3.85 -18.28 23.84
CA LEU A 98 -4.99 -19.16 23.61
C LEU A 98 -4.73 -19.92 22.30
N LEU A 99 -4.57 -21.23 22.40
CA LEU A 99 -4.34 -22.11 21.26
C LEU A 99 -5.65 -22.77 20.85
N TYR A 100 -5.93 -22.76 19.56
CA TYR A 100 -7.08 -23.42 18.97
C TYR A 100 -6.65 -24.80 18.46
N ASP A 101 -7.24 -25.85 19.02
CA ASP A 101 -7.04 -27.21 18.55
C ASP A 101 -8.08 -27.52 17.45
N PRO A 102 -7.65 -27.73 16.19
CA PRO A 102 -8.57 -28.02 15.08
C PRO A 102 -9.24 -29.39 15.18
N GLU A 103 -8.67 -30.35 15.90
CA GLU A 103 -9.24 -31.70 16.04
C GLU A 103 -10.37 -31.70 17.07
N SER A 104 -10.16 -31.05 18.22
CA SER A 104 -11.18 -30.96 19.27
C SER A 104 -12.13 -29.77 19.12
N GLY A 105 -11.78 -28.77 18.30
CA GLY A 105 -12.53 -27.52 18.13
C GLY A 105 -12.52 -26.62 19.37
N ARG A 106 -11.63 -26.87 20.33
CA ARG A 106 -11.58 -26.18 21.61
C ARG A 106 -10.41 -25.20 21.68
N ILE A 107 -10.59 -24.17 22.48
CA ILE A 107 -9.54 -23.22 22.84
C ILE A 107 -8.99 -23.61 24.22
N HIS A 108 -7.68 -23.70 24.34
CA HIS A 108 -7.01 -23.92 25.63
C HIS A 108 -5.94 -22.85 25.88
N GLY A 109 -5.71 -22.54 27.15
CA GLY A 109 -4.66 -21.62 27.56
C GLY A 109 -3.32 -22.32 27.70
N ASP A 110 -2.27 -21.70 27.19
CA ASP A 110 -0.88 -22.14 27.37
C ASP A 110 0.04 -20.93 27.59
N ASN A 111 1.28 -21.17 28.02
CA ASN A 111 2.31 -20.16 28.19
C ASN A 111 3.48 -20.45 27.25
N LEU A 112 3.52 -19.78 26.11
CA LEU A 112 4.58 -19.94 25.12
C LEU A 112 5.65 -18.86 25.26
N PHE A 113 6.90 -19.22 24.96
CA PHE A 113 7.93 -18.22 24.69
C PHE A 113 7.60 -17.48 23.39
N GLN A 114 7.87 -16.18 23.34
CA GLN A 114 7.57 -15.35 22.17
C GLN A 114 8.08 -15.95 20.85
N GLN A 115 9.27 -16.55 20.84
CA GLN A 115 9.84 -17.22 19.67
C GLN A 115 9.02 -18.41 19.17
N GLN A 116 8.29 -19.10 20.04
CA GLN A 116 7.47 -20.27 19.70
C GLN A 116 6.12 -19.86 19.11
N ILE A 117 5.59 -18.70 19.51
CA ILE A 117 4.25 -18.26 19.11
C ILE A 117 4.12 -18.13 17.58
N ARG A 118 5.20 -17.74 16.88
CA ARG A 118 5.16 -17.62 15.42
C ARG A 118 4.92 -18.95 14.71
N GLY A 119 5.39 -20.08 15.27
CA GLY A 119 5.14 -21.41 14.72
C GLY A 119 3.71 -21.89 14.92
N GLU A 120 3.10 -21.52 16.04
CA GLU A 120 1.71 -21.85 16.38
C GLU A 120 0.68 -20.91 15.73
N MET A 121 1.11 -19.71 15.35
CA MET A 121 0.22 -18.73 14.71
C MET A 121 -0.07 -19.14 13.27
N LYS A 122 -1.31 -19.58 13.02
CA LYS A 122 -1.88 -19.56 11.67
C LYS A 122 -2.13 -18.11 11.25
N LEU A 123 -1.09 -17.45 10.74
CA LEU A 123 -1.30 -16.36 9.81
C LEU A 123 -2.01 -16.98 8.60
N PHE A 124 -3.14 -16.39 8.19
CA PHE A 124 -3.77 -16.73 6.91
C PHE A 124 -2.65 -16.89 5.88
N ASP A 125 -2.60 -18.05 5.21
CA ASP A 125 -1.56 -18.36 4.22
C ASP A 125 -1.29 -17.08 3.44
N THR A 126 -0.03 -16.62 3.48
CA THR A 126 0.42 -15.45 2.73
C THR A 126 -0.17 -15.62 1.35
N TYR A 127 -1.23 -14.86 1.04
CA TYR A 127 -1.99 -15.06 -0.19
C TYR A 127 -0.95 -15.15 -1.27
N SER A 128 -0.88 -16.32 -1.93
CA SER A 128 0.14 -16.61 -2.92
C SER A 128 0.29 -15.34 -3.75
N ARG A 129 1.49 -14.75 -3.85
CA ARG A 129 1.68 -13.39 -4.43
C ARG A 129 0.96 -13.18 -5.77
N SER A 130 0.61 -14.28 -6.46
CA SER A 130 -0.27 -14.38 -7.62
C SER A 130 -1.75 -13.98 -7.40
N GLN A 131 -2.36 -14.24 -6.23
CA GLN A 131 -3.71 -13.81 -5.82
C GLN A 131 -3.75 -12.45 -5.11
N SER A 132 -2.59 -11.90 -4.71
CA SER A 132 -2.42 -10.50 -4.30
C SER A 132 -2.56 -9.56 -5.52
N ARG A 133 -3.65 -9.68 -6.25
CA ARG A 133 -4.07 -8.64 -7.19
C ARG A 133 -4.67 -7.55 -6.33
N SER A 134 -3.82 -6.60 -5.90
CA SER A 134 -4.28 -5.34 -5.35
C SER A 134 -5.44 -4.83 -6.21
N VAL A 135 -6.54 -4.39 -5.59
CA VAL A 135 -7.66 -3.79 -6.33
C VAL A 135 -7.26 -2.48 -7.02
N SER A 136 -6.02 -2.04 -6.80
CA SER A 136 -5.37 -0.94 -7.50
C SER A 136 -5.55 -1.07 -9.02
N PRO A 137 -5.93 0.04 -9.71
CA PRO A 137 -6.12 0.04 -11.14
C PRO A 137 -4.90 -0.53 -11.86
N LYS A 138 -5.10 -1.60 -12.64
CA LYS A 138 -4.02 -2.17 -13.45
C LYS A 138 -3.66 -1.20 -14.57
N LYS A 139 -2.36 -1.10 -14.83
CA LYS A 139 -1.81 -0.42 -16.01
C LYS A 139 -2.51 -0.97 -17.24
N ARG A 140 -3.14 -0.11 -18.05
CA ARG A 140 -3.78 -0.49 -19.32
C ARG A 140 -2.70 -1.08 -20.23
N SER A 141 -2.95 -2.25 -20.83
CA SER A 141 -2.15 -2.70 -21.96
C SER A 141 -2.35 -1.70 -23.10
N ARG A 142 -1.27 -1.36 -23.79
CA ARG A 142 -1.34 -0.64 -25.06
C ARG A 142 -1.67 -1.70 -26.09
N ASP A 143 -2.88 -1.66 -26.65
CA ASP A 143 -3.28 -2.58 -27.70
C ASP A 143 -2.41 -2.32 -28.94
N GLU A 144 -1.77 -3.39 -29.43
CA GLU A 144 -1.13 -3.46 -30.75
C GLU A 144 -2.24 -3.45 -31.80
N PHE A 145 -2.39 -2.33 -32.50
CA PHE A 145 -3.16 -2.28 -33.73
C PHE A 145 -2.23 -2.63 -34.88
N GLU A 146 -2.40 -3.83 -35.45
CA GLU A 146 -1.82 -4.23 -36.73
C GLU A 146 -2.92 -4.47 -37.78
N HIS A 147 -2.72 -3.82 -38.94
CA HIS A 147 -3.20 -4.10 -40.31
C HIS A 147 -4.72 -3.94 -40.61
N GLU A 148 -5.20 -3.33 -41.72
CA GLU A 148 -4.60 -3.05 -43.04
C GLU A 148 -5.57 -2.14 -43.87
N GLU A 149 -5.08 -1.17 -44.66
CA GLU A 149 -5.34 -1.06 -46.12
C GLU A 149 -4.78 0.25 -46.75
N ALA A 150 -3.76 0.04 -47.59
CA ALA A 150 -3.53 0.57 -48.94
C ALA A 150 -3.61 2.10 -49.25
N SER A 151 -2.44 2.68 -49.51
CA SER A 151 -1.94 2.97 -50.88
C SER A 151 -1.36 4.37 -51.10
N ALA A 152 -0.25 4.36 -51.85
CA ALA A 152 0.40 5.46 -52.57
C ALA A 152 1.03 6.56 -51.73
N TRP A 153 2.36 6.52 -51.56
CA TRP A 153 3.31 7.35 -52.32
C TRP A 153 4.74 6.93 -51.90
N ASN A 154 5.33 5.98 -52.62
CA ASN A 154 6.78 5.82 -52.64
C ASN A 154 7.31 6.83 -53.67
N VAL A 155 8.03 7.85 -53.21
CA VAL A 155 8.92 8.63 -54.06
C VAL A 155 10.30 8.55 -53.42
N ASP A 156 11.18 7.80 -54.09
CA ASP A 156 12.60 7.77 -53.84
C ASP A 156 13.21 9.16 -54.11
N HIS A 157 13.89 9.75 -53.14
CA HIS A 157 15.05 10.60 -53.43
C HIS A 157 15.97 10.76 -52.20
N ASP A 158 17.16 10.19 -52.38
CA ASP A 158 18.47 10.72 -52.04
C ASP A 158 18.84 11.10 -50.59
N SER A 159 19.71 10.24 -50.07
CA SER A 159 20.82 10.51 -49.15
C SER A 159 21.32 11.95 -49.18
N GLU A 160 21.29 12.63 -48.03
CA GLU A 160 22.36 13.55 -47.63
C GLU A 160 22.48 13.63 -46.10
N ASN A 161 23.60 13.09 -45.62
CA ASN A 161 24.09 13.15 -44.26
C ASN A 161 24.55 14.58 -43.94
N TRP A 162 23.89 15.25 -43.01
CA TRP A 162 24.39 16.47 -42.36
C TRP A 162 24.39 16.26 -40.85
N ASP A 163 25.50 15.66 -40.40
CA ASP A 163 26.01 15.93 -39.07
C ASP A 163 26.25 17.44 -38.91
N ASP A 164 26.10 17.89 -37.67
CA ASP A 164 26.50 19.19 -37.13
C ASP A 164 25.46 20.30 -37.25
N LEU A 165 24.78 20.61 -36.14
CA LEU A 165 24.87 21.93 -35.50
C LEU A 165 24.23 21.94 -34.09
N VAL A 166 25.01 22.51 -33.18
CA VAL A 166 24.92 22.56 -31.72
C VAL A 166 24.02 23.71 -31.24
N TYR A 167 23.22 23.43 -30.19
CA TYR A 167 22.55 24.33 -29.23
C TYR A 167 21.69 25.50 -29.73
N SER A 168 20.40 25.48 -29.39
CA SER A 168 19.80 26.54 -28.55
C SER A 168 18.41 26.16 -28.03
N ASP A 169 18.30 26.24 -26.70
CA ASP A 169 17.18 26.80 -25.92
C ASP A 169 15.72 26.40 -26.25
N SER A 170 15.09 25.72 -25.29
CA SER A 170 13.61 25.53 -25.20
C SER A 170 12.90 26.89 -25.03
N PRO A 171 11.56 27.10 -25.26
CA PRO A 171 10.39 26.24 -24.94
C PRO A 171 9.21 26.47 -25.97
N PRO A 172 7.87 26.31 -25.75
CA PRO A 172 7.09 25.74 -24.64
C PRO A 172 6.01 24.69 -25.04
N ARG A 173 5.38 24.13 -24.00
CA ARG A 173 4.18 23.26 -24.05
C ARG A 173 2.95 23.98 -24.63
N GLY A 174 2.17 23.33 -25.51
CA GLY A 174 0.83 23.82 -25.86
C GLY A 174 0.03 23.05 -26.92
N ARG A 175 -0.79 22.08 -26.47
CA ARG A 175 -2.14 21.64 -26.91
C ARG A 175 -2.66 21.82 -28.38
N HIS A 176 -2.97 20.65 -28.97
CA HIS A 176 -4.31 20.17 -29.40
C HIS A 176 -4.93 20.54 -30.77
N LYS A 177 -5.48 19.46 -31.38
CA LYS A 177 -6.58 19.34 -32.37
C LYS A 177 -6.14 19.57 -33.82
N TYR A 178 -6.48 18.73 -34.79
CA TYR A 178 -7.65 17.85 -34.94
C TYR A 178 -7.26 16.45 -35.39
#